data_AF-A0A256B7S9-F1
#
_entry.id   AF-A0A256B7S9-F1
#
_cell.length_a   1.000
_cell.length_b   1.000
_cell.length_c   1.000
_cell.angle_alpha   90.00
_cell.angle_beta   90.00
_cell.angle_gamma   90.00
#
_symmetry.space_group_name_H-M   'P 1'
#
loop_
_entity.id
_entity.type
_entity.pdbx_description
1 polymer ?
#
loop_
_entity_poly.entity_id
_entity_poly.type
_entity_poly.pdbx_seq_one_letter_code
_entity_poly.pdbx_strand_id
1 'polypeptide(L)'
;AVCDENRTYGSNREGLGIIPYLDSTSLTFIDPDRVETKNIPRQNFIPSDLGLPKASVLAARYGWQWGIEINAIAAPFKENMATLRLKHLAICIGAVDNPEARVEIAKVLENGKSVFWLDCGNHYDSGQVLLGSQDKVTNMKGAFHISTFCTALPSPALQHPDLLVEQETTEKVLSCEEAAIVNAQSMSINHRIADEALDMLLRLLSGTLTRFATYVNCKHGTAWSRFNTPEEVAAVIGETEQYLKATPKESNSQSEMF
;
A
#
# COMPACT_ATOMS: atom_id res chain seq x y z
N ALA A 1 -10.32 18.02 -3.29
CA ALA A 1 -10.53 19.19 -2.41
C ALA A 1 -11.04 20.35 -3.26
N VAL A 2 -12.35 20.58 -3.24
CA VAL A 2 -12.97 21.89 -3.41
C VAL A 2 -13.86 21.99 -2.18
N CYS A 3 -13.37 22.67 -1.14
CA CYS A 3 -14.18 22.97 0.03
C CYS A 3 -15.03 24.19 -0.35
N ASP A 4 -16.33 23.93 -0.55
CA ASP A 4 -17.34 24.98 -0.61
C ASP A 4 -17.76 25.27 0.84
N GLU A 5 -17.28 26.38 1.39
CA GLU A 5 -17.33 26.71 2.82
C GLU A 5 -18.68 27.25 3.32
N ASN A 6 -19.82 26.87 2.73
CA ASN A 6 -21.13 27.41 3.17
C ASN A 6 -22.26 26.39 3.19
N ARG A 7 -22.09 25.28 3.91
CA ARG A 7 -23.21 24.42 4.30
C ARG A 7 -23.10 23.97 5.76
N THR A 8 -23.66 24.78 6.65
CA THR A 8 -24.12 24.36 7.96
C THR A 8 -25.25 23.34 7.79
N TYR A 9 -24.92 22.04 7.82
CA TYR A 9 -25.91 21.00 8.02
C TYR A 9 -26.04 20.70 9.51
N GLY A 10 -27.21 21.03 10.05
CA GLY A 10 -27.58 20.81 11.43
C GLY A 10 -27.45 19.35 11.86
N SER A 11 -27.02 19.20 13.10
CA SER A 11 -27.01 17.96 13.86
C SER A 11 -28.41 17.34 13.89
N ASN A 12 -28.53 16.14 13.34
CA ASN A 12 -29.46 15.10 13.79
C ASN A 12 -29.04 13.78 13.13
N ARG A 13 -28.03 13.12 13.74
CA ARG A 13 -27.69 11.72 13.47
C ARG A 13 -27.72 10.95 14.78
N GLU A 14 -28.86 10.97 15.46
CA GLU A 14 -29.18 9.95 16.45
C GLU A 14 -29.67 8.71 15.68
N GLY A 15 -28.84 7.68 15.58
CA GLY A 15 -29.29 6.42 14.97
C GLY A 15 -28.29 5.67 14.09
N LEU A 16 -26.99 5.79 14.30
CA LEU A 16 -26.01 4.74 14.00
C LEU A 16 -24.81 5.05 14.88
N GLY A 17 -24.49 4.17 15.83
CA GLY A 17 -23.35 4.36 16.71
C GLY A 17 -22.07 4.45 15.89
N ILE A 18 -21.64 5.68 15.59
CA ILE A 18 -20.33 5.94 15.01
C ILE A 18 -19.32 5.44 16.05
N ILE A 19 -18.55 4.42 15.68
CA ILE A 19 -17.46 3.93 16.52
C ILE A 19 -16.52 5.13 16.73
N PRO A 20 -16.35 5.63 17.96
CA PRO A 20 -15.74 6.95 18.24
C PRO A 20 -14.26 7.08 17.87
N TYR A 21 -13.67 6.06 17.24
CA TYR A 21 -12.27 6.02 16.81
C TYR A 21 -12.06 6.38 15.33
N LEU A 22 -13.13 6.59 14.55
CA LEU A 22 -13.03 6.78 13.10
C LEU A 22 -12.76 8.23 12.66
N ASP A 23 -12.93 9.22 13.55
CA ASP A 23 -12.79 10.65 13.21
C ASP A 23 -11.35 11.10 12.86
N SER A 24 -10.35 10.23 13.02
CA SER A 24 -8.93 10.54 12.78
C SER A 24 -8.33 9.95 11.50
N THR A 25 -9.08 9.10 10.78
CA THR A 25 -8.57 8.32 9.64
C THR A 25 -9.33 8.65 8.36
N SER A 26 -8.62 9.00 7.29
CA SER A 26 -9.19 9.21 5.96
C SER A 26 -8.75 8.10 5.00
N LEU A 27 -9.70 7.45 4.33
CA LEU A 27 -9.43 6.44 3.30
C LEU A 27 -9.82 6.96 1.91
N THR A 28 -8.99 6.69 0.91
CA THR A 28 -9.27 7.03 -0.50
C THR A 28 -8.93 5.86 -1.40
N PHE A 29 -9.87 5.43 -2.24
CA PHE A 29 -9.63 4.48 -3.32
C PHE A 29 -9.32 5.22 -4.62
N ILE A 30 -8.29 4.76 -5.32
CA ILE A 30 -7.82 5.37 -6.57
C ILE A 30 -7.65 4.23 -7.57
N ASP A 31 -8.48 4.24 -8.61
CA ASP A 31 -8.47 3.24 -9.68
C ASP A 31 -9.05 3.89 -10.96
N PRO A 32 -8.29 3.93 -12.08
CA PRO A 32 -8.79 4.50 -13.33
C PRO A 32 -9.87 3.67 -14.03
N ASP A 33 -9.99 2.39 -13.69
CA ASP A 33 -10.77 1.44 -14.47
C ASP A 33 -12.27 1.49 -14.16
N ARG A 34 -13.03 0.97 -15.12
CA ARG A 34 -14.45 0.65 -14.97
C ARG A 34 -14.64 -0.84 -14.76
N VAL A 35 -15.77 -1.20 -14.16
CA VAL A 35 -16.14 -2.61 -13.96
C VAL A 35 -16.49 -3.24 -15.30
N GLU A 36 -15.82 -4.34 -15.63
CA GLU A 36 -16.08 -5.18 -16.78
C GLU A 36 -16.64 -6.56 -16.36
N THR A 37 -17.22 -7.30 -17.31
CA THR A 37 -17.76 -8.65 -17.07
C THR A 37 -16.71 -9.60 -16.46
N LYS A 38 -15.44 -9.47 -16.88
CA LYS A 38 -14.32 -10.28 -16.35
C LYS A 38 -13.98 -10.01 -14.89
N ASN A 39 -14.49 -8.91 -14.30
CA ASN A 39 -14.23 -8.56 -12.90
C ASN A 39 -15.21 -9.25 -11.94
N ILE A 40 -16.48 -9.39 -12.33
CA ILE A 40 -17.55 -9.94 -11.48
C ILE A 40 -17.20 -11.27 -10.79
N PRO A 41 -16.63 -12.29 -11.47
CA PRO A 41 -16.38 -13.58 -10.82
C PRO A 41 -15.17 -13.56 -9.86
N ARG A 42 -14.31 -12.53 -9.91
CA ARG A 42 -13.00 -12.52 -9.22
C ARG A 42 -12.77 -11.33 -8.29
N GLN A 43 -13.64 -10.33 -8.34
CA GLN A 43 -13.58 -9.10 -7.57
C GLN A 43 -14.97 -8.83 -6.98
N ASN A 44 -15.05 -7.98 -5.96
CA ASN A 44 -16.29 -7.70 -5.22
C ASN A 44 -17.26 -6.77 -5.98
N PHE A 45 -17.54 -7.10 -7.25
CA PHE A 45 -18.48 -6.41 -8.14
C PHE A 45 -19.67 -7.31 -8.47
N ILE A 46 -20.81 -6.69 -8.77
CA ILE A 46 -22.03 -7.39 -9.19
C ILE A 46 -22.46 -6.93 -10.59
N PRO A 47 -23.37 -7.65 -11.28
CA PRO A 47 -23.79 -7.29 -12.63
C PRO A 47 -24.32 -5.85 -12.80
N SER A 48 -24.94 -5.27 -11.77
CA SER A 48 -25.40 -3.88 -11.81
C SER A 48 -24.28 -2.83 -11.76
N ASP A 49 -23.04 -3.24 -11.46
CA ASP A 49 -21.90 -2.33 -11.41
C ASP A 49 -21.23 -2.13 -12.78
N LEU A 50 -21.62 -2.93 -13.79
CA LEU A 50 -21.00 -2.92 -15.11
C LEU A 50 -20.93 -1.51 -15.71
N GLY A 51 -19.74 -1.13 -16.18
CA GLY A 51 -19.46 0.18 -16.76
C GLY A 51 -19.28 1.32 -15.76
N LEU A 52 -19.54 1.12 -14.47
CA LEU A 52 -19.29 2.11 -13.43
C LEU A 52 -17.80 2.14 -13.04
N PRO A 53 -17.25 3.27 -12.55
CA PRO A 53 -15.88 3.34 -12.06
C PRO A 53 -15.67 2.42 -10.84
N LYS A 54 -14.62 1.58 -10.88
CA LYS A 54 -14.33 0.60 -9.82
C LYS A 54 -14.17 1.26 -8.45
N ALA A 55 -13.35 2.30 -8.36
CA ALA A 55 -13.09 3.04 -7.12
C ALA A 55 -14.39 3.56 -6.48
N SER A 56 -15.27 4.17 -7.28
CA SER A 56 -16.53 4.73 -6.81
C SER A 56 -17.49 3.65 -6.29
N VAL A 57 -17.59 2.52 -7.01
CA VAL A 57 -18.44 1.39 -6.60
C VAL A 57 -17.97 0.80 -5.26
N LEU A 58 -16.68 0.52 -5.12
CA LEU A 58 -16.14 -0.06 -3.88
C LEU A 58 -16.22 0.91 -2.71
N ALA A 59 -15.94 2.20 -2.93
CA ALA A 59 -16.03 3.23 -1.90
C ALA A 59 -17.46 3.37 -1.37
N ALA A 60 -18.46 3.46 -2.26
CA ALA A 60 -19.86 3.54 -1.86
C ALA A 60 -20.33 2.27 -1.12
N ARG A 61 -19.97 1.09 -1.65
CA ARG A 61 -20.34 -0.20 -1.07
C ARG A 61 -19.79 -0.37 0.34
N TYR A 62 -18.48 -0.22 0.51
CA TYR A 62 -17.84 -0.41 1.81
C TYR A 62 -18.11 0.74 2.76
N GLY A 63 -18.22 1.97 2.26
CA GLY A 63 -18.59 3.11 3.09
C GLY A 63 -19.97 2.95 3.69
N TRP A 64 -20.96 2.50 2.90
CA TRP A 64 -22.30 2.18 3.40
C TRP A 64 -22.29 0.98 4.36
N GLN A 65 -21.58 -0.10 4.01
CA GLN A 65 -21.56 -1.32 4.80
C GLN A 65 -20.96 -1.14 6.19
N TRP A 66 -19.91 -0.31 6.32
CA TRP A 66 -19.16 -0.14 7.57
C TRP A 66 -19.40 1.22 8.24
N GLY A 67 -20.20 2.09 7.65
CA GLY A 67 -20.47 3.43 8.19
C GLY A 67 -19.25 4.34 8.20
N ILE A 68 -18.31 4.14 7.27
CA ILE A 68 -17.07 4.92 7.16
C ILE A 68 -17.09 5.77 5.88
N GLU A 69 -16.51 6.96 5.93
CA GLU A 69 -16.33 7.77 4.73
C GLU A 69 -15.13 7.25 3.93
N ILE A 70 -15.36 6.86 2.68
CA ILE A 70 -14.32 6.45 1.74
C ILE A 70 -14.39 7.36 0.52
N ASN A 71 -13.30 8.08 0.26
CA ASN A 71 -13.19 8.89 -0.94
C ASN A 71 -12.87 8.01 -2.15
N ALA A 72 -13.26 8.43 -3.35
CA ALA A 72 -12.96 7.73 -4.59
C ALA A 72 -12.44 8.68 -5.67
N ILE A 73 -11.38 8.27 -6.36
CA ILE A 73 -10.82 8.98 -7.51
C ILE A 73 -10.75 7.98 -8.67
N ALA A 74 -11.52 8.26 -9.73
CA ALA A 74 -11.56 7.45 -10.94
C ALA A 74 -10.51 7.93 -11.96
N ALA A 75 -9.24 7.92 -11.58
CA ALA A 75 -8.12 8.36 -12.41
C ALA A 75 -6.83 7.59 -12.06
N PRO A 76 -5.84 7.56 -12.96
CA PRO A 76 -4.53 6.99 -12.64
C PRO A 76 -3.90 7.70 -11.44
N PHE A 77 -3.26 6.93 -10.57
CA PHE A 77 -2.57 7.52 -9.41
C PHE A 77 -1.46 8.47 -9.87
N LYS A 78 -1.35 9.61 -9.17
CA LYS A 78 -0.25 10.55 -9.27
C LYS A 78 0.23 10.91 -7.87
N GLU A 79 1.53 11.14 -7.74
CA GLU A 79 2.20 11.39 -6.47
C GLU A 79 1.61 12.59 -5.71
N ASN A 80 1.12 13.60 -6.45
CA ASN A 80 0.49 14.79 -5.90
C ASN A 80 -0.91 14.54 -5.30
N MET A 81 -1.52 13.37 -5.55
CA MET A 81 -2.78 12.96 -4.92
C MET A 81 -2.57 12.47 -3.49
N ALA A 82 -1.35 12.04 -3.14
CA ALA A 82 -1.01 11.67 -1.77
C ALA A 82 -1.05 12.91 -0.86
N THR A 83 -2.14 13.05 -0.12
CA THR A 83 -2.33 14.20 0.78
C THR A 83 -1.53 13.98 2.06
N LEU A 84 -0.51 14.81 2.27
CA LEU A 84 0.30 14.77 3.49
C LEU A 84 -0.22 15.83 4.45
N ARG A 85 -0.71 15.39 5.60
CA ARG A 85 -1.11 16.27 6.70
C ARG A 85 -0.06 16.19 7.80
N LEU A 86 0.34 17.35 8.31
CA LEU A 86 1.22 17.43 9.48
C LEU A 86 0.61 16.60 10.62
N LYS A 87 1.44 15.80 11.30
CA LYS A 87 1.06 14.92 12.43
C LYS A 87 0.14 13.74 12.08
N HIS A 88 -0.10 13.45 10.80
CA HIS A 88 -0.78 12.23 10.38
C HIS A 88 0.21 11.24 9.79
N LEU A 89 0.01 9.95 10.09
CA LEU A 89 0.66 8.85 9.39
C LEU A 89 -0.04 8.67 8.03
N ALA A 90 0.71 8.77 6.94
CA ALA A 90 0.21 8.46 5.61
C ALA A 90 0.75 7.09 5.16
N ILE A 91 -0.14 6.26 4.61
CA ILE A 91 0.20 4.94 4.09
C ILE A 91 -0.37 4.83 2.69
N CYS A 92 0.49 4.62 1.70
CA CYS A 92 0.10 4.30 0.34
C CYS A 92 0.12 2.78 0.17
N ILE A 93 -1.02 2.19 -0.15
CA ILE A 93 -1.15 0.74 -0.39
C ILE A 93 -1.22 0.54 -1.91
N GLY A 94 -0.17 -0.04 -2.48
CA GLY A 94 -0.07 -0.31 -3.90
C GLY A 94 -0.53 -1.71 -4.22
N ALA A 95 -1.78 -1.89 -4.62
CA ALA A 95 -2.31 -3.14 -5.18
C ALA A 95 -2.49 -3.02 -6.70
N VAL A 96 -1.41 -2.61 -7.38
CA VAL A 96 -1.38 -2.28 -8.81
C VAL A 96 -0.67 -3.38 -9.59
N ASP A 97 -1.08 -3.58 -10.84
CA ASP A 97 -0.56 -4.65 -11.71
C ASP A 97 0.53 -4.18 -12.67
N ASN A 98 0.79 -2.88 -12.74
CA ASN A 98 1.71 -2.28 -13.71
C ASN A 98 2.86 -1.49 -13.06
N PRO A 99 4.07 -1.54 -13.65
CA PRO A 99 5.23 -0.79 -13.16
C PRO A 99 5.03 0.74 -13.15
N GLU A 100 4.28 1.29 -14.11
CA GLU A 100 4.07 2.74 -14.24
C GLU A 100 3.39 3.30 -12.99
N ALA A 101 2.37 2.61 -12.49
CA ALA A 101 1.71 2.99 -11.24
C ALA A 101 2.64 2.85 -10.04
N ARG A 102 3.49 1.80 -9.99
CA ARG A 102 4.50 1.66 -8.92
C ARG A 102 5.54 2.78 -8.95
N VAL A 103 5.93 3.27 -10.12
CA VAL A 103 6.81 4.43 -10.27
C VAL A 103 6.15 5.69 -9.69
N GLU A 104 4.87 5.93 -9.96
CA GLU A 104 4.15 7.07 -9.35
C GLU A 104 4.03 6.95 -7.83
N ILE A 105 3.85 5.74 -7.30
CA ILE A 105 3.84 5.50 -5.84
C ILE A 105 5.23 5.72 -5.25
N ALA A 106 6.30 5.26 -5.90
CA ALA A 106 7.67 5.44 -5.43
C ALA A 106 8.03 6.93 -5.25
N LYS A 107 7.57 7.81 -6.16
CA LYS A 107 7.72 9.27 -6.05
C LYS A 107 7.10 9.88 -4.80
N VAL A 108 6.12 9.21 -4.17
CA VAL A 108 5.51 9.68 -2.92
C VAL A 108 6.51 9.66 -1.76
N LEU A 109 7.46 8.72 -1.78
CA LEU A 109 8.50 8.59 -0.75
C LEU A 109 9.66 9.58 -0.95
N GLU A 110 9.77 10.19 -2.13
CA GLU A 110 10.83 11.14 -2.42
C GLU A 110 10.79 12.34 -1.46
N ASN A 111 11.97 12.88 -1.15
CA ASN A 111 12.17 14.06 -0.31
C ASN A 111 11.82 13.85 1.19
N GLY A 112 11.90 12.61 1.68
CA GLY A 112 11.83 12.34 3.13
C GLY A 112 10.45 12.58 3.74
N LYS A 113 9.40 12.46 2.94
CA LYS A 113 8.01 12.55 3.39
C LYS A 113 7.73 11.42 4.39
N SER A 114 6.96 11.72 5.43
CA SER A 114 6.55 10.73 6.44
C SER A 114 5.43 9.82 5.92
N VAL A 115 5.76 8.99 4.93
CA VAL A 115 4.84 8.07 4.25
C VAL A 115 5.41 6.67 4.29
N PHE A 116 4.54 5.69 4.49
CA PHE A 116 4.86 4.29 4.21
C PHE A 116 4.24 3.87 2.89
N TRP A 117 4.98 3.06 2.13
CA TRP A 117 4.45 2.35 0.98
C TRP A 117 4.38 0.86 1.33
N LEU A 118 3.16 0.31 1.26
CA LEU A 118 2.87 -1.11 1.33
C LEU A 118 2.52 -1.62 -0.09
N ASP A 119 3.48 -2.20 -0.78
CA ASP A 119 3.26 -2.83 -2.10
C ASP A 119 2.70 -4.23 -1.93
N CYS A 120 1.68 -4.55 -2.69
CA CYS A 120 0.98 -5.83 -2.75
C CYS A 120 1.11 -6.36 -4.18
N GLY A 121 2.11 -7.19 -4.42
CA GLY A 121 2.34 -7.82 -5.71
C GLY A 121 1.84 -9.25 -5.73
N ASN A 122 1.18 -9.64 -6.82
CA ASN A 122 0.82 -11.03 -7.06
C ASN A 122 1.13 -11.41 -8.52
N HIS A 123 1.72 -12.58 -8.66
CA HIS A 123 1.81 -13.34 -9.91
C HIS A 123 0.73 -14.44 -9.89
N TYR A 124 0.92 -15.48 -10.70
CA TYR A 124 -0.04 -16.56 -10.84
C TYR A 124 -0.21 -17.41 -9.56
N ASP A 125 0.89 -17.97 -9.04
CA ASP A 125 0.91 -18.85 -7.86
C ASP A 125 1.73 -18.26 -6.70
N SER A 126 2.30 -17.08 -6.87
CA SER A 126 3.20 -16.45 -5.92
C SER A 126 2.92 -14.97 -5.80
N GLY A 127 3.35 -14.36 -4.72
CA GLY A 127 3.25 -12.93 -4.53
C GLY A 127 4.07 -12.47 -3.36
N GLN A 128 4.00 -11.18 -3.10
CA GLN A 128 4.80 -10.51 -2.09
C GLN A 128 4.04 -9.32 -1.51
N VAL A 129 4.33 -9.06 -0.25
CA VAL A 129 3.92 -7.84 0.46
C VAL A 129 5.19 -7.17 0.95
N LEU A 130 5.45 -5.95 0.50
CA LEU A 130 6.67 -5.20 0.80
C LEU A 130 6.29 -3.87 1.45
N LEU A 131 6.87 -3.58 2.61
CA LEU A 131 6.66 -2.34 3.34
C LEU A 131 7.96 -1.57 3.44
N GLY A 132 7.90 -0.26 3.18
CA GLY A 132 9.05 0.61 3.36
C GLY A 132 8.68 2.09 3.46
N SER A 133 9.65 2.90 3.89
CA SER A 133 9.46 4.34 4.11
C SER A 133 10.55 5.21 3.47
N GLN A 134 11.66 4.65 3.01
CA GLN A 134 12.77 5.42 2.43
C GLN A 134 13.06 5.02 0.98
N ASP A 135 13.16 6.04 0.13
CA ASP A 135 13.49 5.94 -1.29
C ASP A 135 15.00 5.77 -1.55
N LYS A 136 15.85 6.23 -0.63
CA LYS A 136 17.32 6.25 -0.80
C LYS A 136 18.05 5.56 0.33
N VAL A 137 19.11 4.82 -0.02
CA VAL A 137 20.06 4.20 0.93
C VAL A 137 20.69 5.24 1.86
N THR A 138 20.92 6.46 1.39
CA THR A 138 21.46 7.57 2.21
C THR A 138 20.55 7.93 3.38
N ASN A 139 19.23 7.81 3.20
CA ASN A 139 18.23 8.13 4.22
C ASN A 139 18.03 6.99 5.22
N MET A 140 18.60 5.81 4.95
CA MET A 140 18.62 4.66 5.86
C MET A 140 19.72 4.76 6.93
N LYS A 141 20.66 5.70 6.80
CA LYS A 141 21.74 5.87 7.79
C LYS A 141 21.15 6.19 9.16
N GLY A 142 21.52 5.41 10.17
CA GLY A 142 21.00 5.60 11.52
C GLY A 142 19.55 5.12 11.73
N ALA A 143 19.00 4.31 10.81
CA ALA A 143 17.67 3.70 10.98
C ALA A 143 17.52 2.88 12.28
N PHE A 144 18.65 2.48 12.88
CA PHE A 144 18.75 1.72 14.13
C PHE A 144 19.68 2.41 15.15
N HIS A 145 19.80 3.74 15.09
CA HIS A 145 20.61 4.50 16.05
C HIS A 145 20.09 4.37 17.50
N ILE A 146 18.78 4.12 17.66
CA ILE A 146 18.17 3.71 18.92
C ILE A 146 18.07 2.19 18.88
N SER A 147 18.78 1.50 19.77
CA SER A 147 18.93 0.03 19.72
C SER A 147 17.62 -0.76 19.76
N THR A 148 16.54 -0.16 20.26
CA THR A 148 15.23 -0.81 20.40
C THR A 148 14.22 -0.44 19.31
N PHE A 149 14.56 0.46 18.38
CA PHE A 149 13.62 0.96 17.37
C PHE A 149 14.22 0.97 15.97
N CYS A 150 13.40 0.54 15.00
CA CYS A 150 13.64 0.75 13.58
C CYS A 150 12.86 2.00 13.16
N THR A 151 13.56 3.06 12.75
CA THR A 151 12.93 4.33 12.35
C THR A 151 12.70 4.44 10.85
N ALA A 152 13.32 3.57 10.06
CA ALA A 152 13.26 3.61 8.60
C ALA A 152 13.39 2.21 8.00
N LEU A 153 12.62 1.95 6.95
CA LEU A 153 12.63 0.70 6.18
C LEU A 153 12.90 1.00 4.70
N PRO A 154 13.64 0.15 3.99
CA PRO A 154 13.88 0.34 2.56
C PRO A 154 12.55 0.25 1.80
N SER A 155 12.26 1.20 0.92
CA SER A 155 11.06 1.17 0.08
C SER A 155 10.96 -0.13 -0.74
N PRO A 156 9.76 -0.55 -1.16
CA PRO A 156 9.61 -1.65 -2.11
C PRO A 156 10.52 -1.53 -3.34
N ALA A 157 10.75 -0.32 -3.85
CA ALA A 157 11.68 -0.05 -4.95
C ALA A 157 13.18 -0.29 -4.61
N LEU A 158 13.59 -0.08 -3.37
CA LEU A 158 14.94 -0.47 -2.91
C LEU A 158 15.06 -1.97 -2.66
N GLN A 159 13.96 -2.62 -2.26
CA GLN A 159 13.93 -4.06 -2.01
C GLN A 159 13.95 -4.87 -3.32
N HIS A 160 13.18 -4.42 -4.31
CA HIS A 160 13.02 -5.04 -5.63
C HIS A 160 12.92 -3.96 -6.71
N PRO A 161 14.05 -3.50 -7.27
CA PRO A 161 14.07 -2.47 -8.31
C PRO A 161 13.35 -2.90 -9.61
N ASP A 162 13.26 -4.20 -9.87
CA ASP A 162 12.56 -4.79 -11.01
C ASP A 162 11.04 -4.54 -10.99
N LEU A 163 10.46 -4.17 -9.86
CA LEU A 163 9.05 -3.76 -9.76
C LEU A 163 8.72 -2.51 -10.57
N LEU A 164 9.73 -1.67 -10.86
CA LEU A 164 9.58 -0.40 -11.56
C LEU A 164 9.85 -0.52 -13.07
N VAL A 165 10.16 -1.71 -13.56
CA VAL A 165 10.51 -1.97 -14.96
C VAL A 165 9.49 -2.92 -15.56
N GLU A 166 9.10 -2.67 -16.81
CA GLU A 166 8.29 -3.64 -17.57
C GLU A 166 9.02 -4.98 -17.67
N GLN A 167 8.35 -6.02 -17.21
CA GLN A 167 8.80 -7.40 -17.36
C GLN A 167 8.14 -7.99 -18.61
N GLU A 168 8.90 -8.70 -19.44
CA GLU A 168 8.36 -9.39 -20.62
C GLU A 168 7.35 -10.45 -20.17
N THR A 169 6.07 -10.24 -20.50
CA THR A 169 5.03 -11.23 -20.26
C THR A 169 4.90 -12.15 -21.47
N THR A 170 5.12 -13.45 -21.26
CA THR A 170 4.66 -14.45 -22.23
C THR A 170 3.15 -14.58 -22.08
N GLU A 171 2.38 -13.83 -22.87
CA GLU A 171 0.93 -13.99 -22.95
C GLU A 171 0.61 -15.42 -23.42
N LYS A 172 0.03 -16.23 -22.52
CA LYS A 172 -0.62 -17.48 -22.90
C LYS A 172 -2.08 -17.19 -23.23
N VAL A 173 -2.45 -17.45 -24.48
CA VAL A 173 -3.87 -17.55 -24.86
C VAL A 173 -4.43 -18.82 -24.22
N LEU A 174 -5.45 -18.68 -23.37
CA LEU A 174 -6.10 -19.77 -22.63
C LEU A 174 -7.50 -20.03 -23.21
N SER A 175 -7.96 -21.29 -23.16
CA SER A 175 -9.37 -21.62 -23.42
C SER A 175 -10.29 -21.07 -22.32
N CYS A 176 -11.62 -21.07 -22.54
CA CYS A 176 -12.59 -20.62 -21.53
C CYS A 176 -12.53 -21.45 -20.24
N GLU A 177 -12.36 -22.77 -20.34
CA GLU A 177 -12.23 -23.67 -19.20
C GLU A 177 -10.90 -23.47 -18.47
N GLU A 178 -9.80 -23.33 -19.22
CA GLU A 178 -8.48 -23.06 -18.68
C GLU A 178 -8.44 -21.71 -17.95
N ALA A 179 -9.07 -20.68 -18.53
CA ALA A 179 -9.24 -19.38 -17.91
C ALA A 179 -10.02 -19.48 -16.59
N ALA A 180 -11.07 -20.32 -16.51
CA ALA A 180 -11.83 -20.50 -15.27
C ALA A 180 -11.00 -21.14 -14.16
N ILE A 181 -10.17 -22.14 -14.48
CA ILE A 181 -9.26 -22.79 -13.51
C ILE A 181 -8.14 -21.83 -13.08
N VAL A 182 -7.54 -21.14 -14.05
CA VAL A 182 -6.54 -20.08 -13.82
C VAL A 182 -7.10 -18.98 -12.93
N ASN A 183 -8.35 -18.56 -13.16
CA ASN A 183 -9.03 -17.57 -12.36
C ASN A 183 -9.23 -18.05 -10.91
N ALA A 184 -9.63 -19.31 -10.70
CA ALA A 184 -9.81 -19.85 -9.35
C ALA A 184 -8.50 -19.93 -8.57
N GLN A 185 -7.40 -20.32 -9.21
CA GLN A 185 -6.07 -20.36 -8.58
C GLN A 185 -5.56 -18.94 -8.28
N SER A 186 -5.72 -18.01 -9.22
CA SER A 186 -5.37 -16.59 -9.04
C SER A 186 -6.16 -15.92 -7.89
N MET A 187 -7.42 -16.31 -7.64
CA MET A 187 -8.18 -15.81 -6.50
C MET A 187 -7.55 -16.19 -5.15
N SER A 188 -7.00 -17.40 -5.03
CA SER A 188 -6.39 -17.84 -3.77
C SER A 188 -5.16 -17.01 -3.41
N ILE A 189 -4.30 -16.71 -4.38
CA ILE A 189 -3.13 -15.85 -4.13
C ILE A 189 -3.56 -14.42 -3.80
N ASN A 190 -4.58 -13.86 -4.46
CA ASN A 190 -5.08 -12.51 -4.16
C ASN A 190 -5.54 -12.37 -2.71
N HIS A 191 -6.31 -13.34 -2.21
CA HIS A 191 -6.75 -13.33 -0.81
C HIS A 191 -5.56 -13.46 0.14
N ARG A 192 -4.61 -14.35 -0.14
CA ARG A 192 -3.44 -14.54 0.72
C ARG A 192 -2.56 -13.30 0.79
N ILE A 193 -2.38 -12.58 -0.32
CA ILE A 193 -1.66 -11.30 -0.33
C ILE A 193 -2.43 -10.23 0.42
N ALA A 194 -3.76 -10.16 0.26
CA ALA A 194 -4.59 -9.22 1.02
C ALA A 194 -4.52 -9.48 2.54
N ASP A 195 -4.55 -10.74 2.97
CA ASP A 195 -4.44 -11.12 4.38
C ASP A 195 -3.06 -10.78 4.96
N GLU A 196 -1.98 -11.04 4.21
CA GLU A 196 -0.62 -10.67 4.64
C GLU A 196 -0.43 -9.14 4.70
N ALA A 197 -1.01 -8.39 3.76
CA ALA A 197 -0.99 -6.94 3.77
C ALA A 197 -1.76 -6.38 4.96
N LEU A 198 -2.92 -6.95 5.29
CA LEU A 198 -3.72 -6.58 6.45
C LEU A 198 -2.96 -6.85 7.76
N ASP A 199 -2.36 -8.03 7.95
CA ASP A 199 -1.57 -8.33 9.15
C ASP A 199 -0.38 -7.37 9.28
N MET A 200 0.34 -7.11 8.18
CA MET A 200 1.48 -6.20 8.20
C MET A 200 1.05 -4.76 8.55
N LEU A 201 -0.07 -4.29 7.99
CA LEU A 201 -0.64 -2.99 8.30
C LEU A 201 -1.06 -2.89 9.78
N LEU A 202 -1.76 -3.89 10.32
CA LEU A 202 -2.17 -3.91 11.74
C LEU A 202 -0.97 -3.90 12.69
N ARG A 203 0.10 -4.64 12.35
CA ARG A 203 1.34 -4.65 13.13
C ARG A 203 2.09 -3.33 13.06
N LEU A 204 2.11 -2.68 11.89
CA LEU A 204 2.66 -1.34 11.73
C LEU A 204 1.91 -0.34 12.63
N LEU A 205 0.57 -0.32 12.55
CA LEU A 205 -0.27 0.60 13.31
C LEU A 205 -0.22 0.36 14.83
N SER A 206 0.00 -0.88 15.27
CA SER A 206 0.13 -1.23 16.69
C SER A 206 1.57 -1.13 17.22
N GLY A 207 2.56 -0.83 16.37
CA GLY A 207 3.96 -0.78 16.77
C GLY A 207 4.58 -2.15 17.07
N THR A 208 3.99 -3.24 16.58
CA THR A 208 4.45 -4.62 16.79
C THR A 208 5.02 -5.26 15.52
N LEU A 209 5.32 -4.45 14.50
CA LEU A 209 5.92 -4.89 13.25
C LEU A 209 7.31 -5.49 13.49
N THR A 210 7.51 -6.72 13.03
CA THR A 210 8.79 -7.44 13.10
C THR A 210 9.36 -7.78 11.73
N ARG A 211 8.61 -7.52 10.66
CA ARG A 211 8.96 -7.85 9.27
C ARG A 211 8.60 -6.72 8.34
N PHE A 212 9.38 -6.55 7.28
CA PHE A 212 9.15 -5.53 6.26
C PHE A 212 8.91 -6.11 4.86
N ALA A 213 9.09 -7.43 4.70
CA ALA A 213 8.73 -8.14 3.48
C ALA A 213 8.17 -9.52 3.83
N THR A 214 7.19 -9.98 3.08
CA THR A 214 6.71 -11.37 3.08
C THR A 214 6.55 -11.84 1.64
N TYR A 215 7.01 -13.04 1.36
CA TYR A 215 6.89 -13.70 0.07
C TYR A 215 6.08 -14.98 0.25
N VAL A 216 5.19 -15.23 -0.70
CA VAL A 216 4.23 -16.31 -0.65
C VAL A 216 4.30 -17.12 -1.93
N ASN A 217 4.21 -18.44 -1.81
CA ASN A 217 3.97 -19.34 -2.93
C ASN A 217 2.84 -20.31 -2.58
N CYS A 218 1.70 -20.15 -3.23
CA CYS A 218 0.52 -20.99 -3.02
C CYS A 218 0.71 -22.39 -3.62
N LYS A 219 1.39 -22.53 -4.76
CA LYS A 219 1.66 -23.83 -5.39
C LYS A 219 2.47 -24.76 -4.51
N HIS A 220 3.47 -24.22 -3.80
CA HIS A 220 4.33 -24.97 -2.90
C HIS A 220 3.90 -24.87 -1.43
N GLY A 221 2.89 -24.06 -1.11
CA GLY A 221 2.42 -23.84 0.26
C GLY A 221 3.41 -23.09 1.16
N THR A 222 4.45 -22.45 0.60
CA THR A 222 5.51 -21.81 1.38
C THR A 222 5.24 -20.32 1.60
N ALA A 223 5.77 -19.79 2.70
CA ALA A 223 5.91 -18.37 2.93
C ALA A 223 7.17 -18.10 3.75
N TRP A 224 7.82 -16.98 3.50
CA TRP A 224 8.98 -16.51 4.26
C TRP A 224 9.00 -14.99 4.29
N SER A 225 9.67 -14.42 5.29
CA SER A 225 9.70 -12.97 5.51
C SER A 225 11.12 -12.47 5.64
N ARG A 226 11.30 -11.17 5.38
CA ARG A 226 12.45 -10.41 5.86
C ARG A 226 12.09 -9.63 7.11
N PHE A 227 12.91 -9.74 8.14
CA PHE A 227 12.72 -9.15 9.45
C PHE A 227 13.31 -7.75 9.53
N ASN A 228 12.70 -6.86 10.31
CA ASN A 228 13.17 -5.48 10.49
C ASN A 228 14.37 -5.40 11.45
N THR A 229 15.37 -6.26 11.27
CA THR A 229 16.62 -6.23 12.02
C THR A 229 17.70 -5.49 11.24
N PRO A 230 18.74 -4.96 11.92
CA PRO A 230 19.86 -4.29 11.24
C PRO A 230 20.52 -5.18 10.18
N GLU A 231 20.67 -6.47 10.46
CA GLU A 231 21.37 -7.42 9.59
C GLU A 231 20.62 -7.59 8.25
N GLU A 232 19.31 -7.80 8.31
CA GLU A 232 18.50 -8.02 7.11
C GLU A 232 18.27 -6.75 6.32
N VAL A 233 18.08 -5.62 6.99
CA VAL A 233 17.96 -4.33 6.32
C VAL A 233 19.27 -3.96 5.62
N ALA A 234 20.42 -4.18 6.28
CA ALA A 234 21.74 -3.94 5.71
C ALA A 234 21.98 -4.80 4.46
N ALA A 235 21.61 -6.08 4.52
CA ALA A 235 21.73 -7.01 3.40
C ALA A 235 20.90 -6.58 2.18
N VAL A 236 19.71 -6.02 2.39
CA VAL A 236 18.85 -5.54 1.30
C VAL A 236 19.42 -4.30 0.62
N ILE A 237 19.94 -3.35 1.39
CA ILE A 237 20.43 -2.07 0.83
C ILE A 237 21.90 -2.11 0.41
N GLY A 238 22.60 -3.23 0.64
CA GLY A 238 24.02 -3.39 0.32
C GLY A 238 24.97 -2.61 1.23
N GLU A 239 24.60 -2.40 2.49
CA GLU A 239 25.38 -1.65 3.48
C GLU A 239 25.76 -2.53 4.69
N THR A 240 26.45 -1.93 5.67
CA THR A 240 26.79 -2.61 6.93
C THR A 240 25.81 -2.29 8.06
N GLU A 241 25.75 -3.15 9.09
CA GLU A 241 24.98 -2.83 10.29
C GLU A 241 25.49 -1.55 10.99
N GLN A 242 26.81 -1.29 10.94
CA GLN A 242 27.38 -0.07 11.54
C GLN A 242 26.86 1.19 10.85
N TYR A 243 26.63 1.14 9.53
CA TYR A 243 26.01 2.23 8.79
C TYR A 243 24.59 2.53 9.31
N LEU A 244 23.81 1.49 9.55
CA LEU A 244 22.45 1.59 10.08
C LEU A 244 22.38 2.00 11.55
N LYS A 245 23.40 1.67 12.35
CA LYS A 245 23.50 2.01 13.79
C LYS A 245 24.20 3.36 14.03
N ALA A 246 24.76 3.98 13.00
CA ALA A 246 25.47 5.26 13.11
C ALA A 246 24.53 6.40 13.55
N THR A 247 25.09 7.42 14.22
CA THR A 247 24.34 8.64 14.49
C THR A 247 23.89 9.27 13.15
N PRO A 248 22.59 9.59 12.98
CA PRO A 248 22.12 10.30 11.80
C PRO A 248 22.89 11.62 11.65
N LYS A 249 23.13 12.07 10.41
CA LYS A 249 23.55 13.47 10.22
C LYS A 249 22.39 14.34 10.69
N GLU A 250 22.66 15.34 11.54
CA GLU A 250 21.68 16.39 11.81
C GLU A 250 21.21 16.94 10.46
N SER A 251 19.93 16.80 10.15
CA SER A 251 19.34 17.63 9.11
C SER A 251 19.47 19.06 9.61
N ASN A 252 20.17 19.92 8.87
CA ASN A 252 20.08 21.36 9.05
C ASN A 252 18.63 21.80 8.78
N SER A 253 17.76 21.60 9.77
CA SER A 253 16.49 22.29 9.92
C SER A 253 16.67 23.32 11.02
N GLN A 254 17.59 24.26 10.79
CA GLN A 254 17.50 25.57 11.43
C GLN A 254 16.85 26.53 10.43
N SER A 255 15.97 27.36 11.01
CA SER A 255 15.32 28.55 10.44
C SER A 255 14.36 28.34 9.27
N GLU A 256 13.08 28.14 9.60
CA GLU A 256 12.03 29.11 9.22
C GLU A 256 10.91 29.02 10.28
N MET A 257 11.20 29.58 11.46
CA MET A 257 10.15 30.25 12.24
C MET A 257 9.90 31.57 11.50
N PHE A 258 8.73 31.73 10.88
CA PHE A 258 7.86 32.90 10.91
C PHE A 258 6.51 32.54 10.28
#